data_AF-A0A1J3FUR2-F1
#
_entry.id   AF-A0A1J3FUR2-F1
#
_cell.length_a   1.000
_cell.length_b   1.000
_cell.length_c   1.000
_cell.angle_alpha   90.00
_cell.angle_beta   90.00
_cell.angle_gamma   90.00
#
_symmetry.space_group_name_H-M   'P 1'
#
loop_
_entity.id
_entity.type
_entity.pdbx_description
1 polymer ?
#
loop_
_entity_poly.entity_id
_entity_poly.type
_entity_poly.pdbx_seq_one_letter_code
_entity_poly.pdbx_strand_id
1 'polypeptide(L)' 'MKEPTTEIEIRTEAVTTMPPPTASPHQALVERLKDYGQEDVFALWEELSPEERDLLVTEIENLDLPRID' A
#
# COMPACT_ATOMS: atom_id res chain seq x y z
N MET A 1 10.55 33.94 2.61
CA MET A 1 11.16 32.60 2.76
C MET A 1 10.43 31.84 3.85
N LYS A 2 9.42 31.03 3.49
CA LYS A 2 8.88 29.90 4.27
C LYS A 2 8.16 28.96 3.29
N GLU A 3 8.76 27.81 3.01
CA GLU A 3 8.12 26.59 2.51
C GLU A 3 8.55 25.48 3.48
N PRO A 4 7.90 24.30 3.57
CA PRO A 4 6.55 23.90 3.18
C PRO A 4 5.81 23.19 4.36
N THR A 5 4.48 23.13 4.36
CA THR A 5 3.72 22.22 5.26
C THR A 5 2.85 21.35 4.37
N THR A 6 3.44 20.25 3.93
CA THR A 6 2.71 19.14 3.32
C THR A 6 2.08 18.36 4.46
N GLU A 7 0.86 18.74 4.80
CA GLU A 7 -0.02 18.05 5.73
C GLU A 7 -0.48 16.75 5.07
N ILE A 8 0.19 15.65 5.43
CA ILE A 8 -0.27 14.30 5.10
C ILE A 8 -1.18 13.87 6.25
N GLU A 9 -2.42 14.31 6.19
CA GLU A 9 -3.49 13.83 7.05
C GLU A 9 -3.88 12.41 6.59
N ILE A 10 -3.18 11.40 7.10
CA ILE A 10 -3.63 10.00 7.01
C ILE A 10 -4.78 9.79 8.00
N ARG A 11 -5.96 10.25 7.60
CA ARG A 11 -7.20 9.98 8.34
C ARG A 11 -7.57 8.50 8.15
N THR A 12 -7.42 7.74 9.23
CA THR A 12 -7.82 6.33 9.32
C THR A 12 -9.33 6.27 9.50
N GLU A 13 -10.08 6.12 8.41
CA GLU A 13 -11.53 5.86 8.46
C GLU A 13 -11.84 4.63 7.61
N ALA A 14 -12.13 3.52 8.29
CA ALA A 14 -12.75 2.36 7.68
C ALA A 14 -14.17 2.74 7.22
N VAL A 15 -14.41 2.75 5.90
CA VAL A 15 -15.76 2.66 5.34
C VAL A 15 -15.74 2.01 3.96
N THR A 16 -16.52 0.94 3.85
CA THR A 16 -16.93 0.22 2.64
C THR A 16 -17.35 1.15 1.49
N THR A 17 -17.05 0.70 0.25
CA THR A 17 -17.50 1.23 -1.05
C THR A 17 -16.98 2.62 -1.44
N MET A 18 -15.89 2.63 -2.22
CA MET A 18 -15.72 3.36 -3.49
C MET A 18 -14.22 3.33 -3.84
N PRO A 19 -13.80 2.76 -4.99
CA PRO A 19 -12.39 2.84 -5.38
C PRO A 19 -12.05 4.32 -5.61
N PRO A 20 -11.04 4.89 -4.93
CA PRO A 20 -10.59 6.23 -5.26
C PRO A 20 -10.15 6.25 -6.74
N PRO A 21 -10.55 7.27 -7.52
CA PRO A 21 -10.12 7.39 -8.90
C PRO A 21 -8.60 7.52 -8.86
N THR A 22 -7.90 6.54 -9.43
CA THR A 22 -6.44 6.36 -9.40
C THR A 22 -5.85 5.83 -8.09
N ALA A 23 -6.35 4.72 -7.55
CA ALA A 23 -5.50 3.88 -6.71
C ALA A 23 -4.28 3.45 -7.56
N SER A 24 -3.10 3.98 -7.26
CA SER A 24 -1.84 3.49 -7.83
C SER A 24 -1.80 1.96 -7.64
N PRO A 25 -1.20 1.18 -8.56
CA PRO A 25 -1.13 -0.27 -8.43
C PRO A 25 -0.64 -0.70 -7.04
N HIS A 26 0.30 0.05 -6.47
CA HIS A 26 0.75 -0.09 -5.08
C HIS A 26 -0.36 0.02 -4.01
N GLN A 27 -1.28 0.98 -4.10
CA GLN A 27 -2.38 1.08 -3.14
C GLN A 27 -3.34 -0.10 -3.26
N ALA A 28 -3.62 -0.55 -4.48
CA ALA A 28 -4.44 -1.74 -4.69
C ALA A 28 -3.80 -3.02 -4.11
N LEU A 29 -2.46 -3.15 -4.12
CA LEU A 29 -1.75 -4.25 -3.46
C LEU A 29 -1.88 -4.17 -1.94
N VAL A 30 -1.69 -2.98 -1.36
CA VAL A 30 -1.77 -2.76 0.10
C VAL A 30 -3.17 -3.09 0.62
N GLU A 31 -4.21 -2.65 -0.08
CA GLU A 31 -5.59 -2.99 0.29
C GLU A 31 -5.86 -4.50 0.22
N ARG A 32 -5.34 -5.19 -0.81
CA ARG A 32 -5.47 -6.65 -0.91
C ARG A 32 -4.73 -7.38 0.21
N LEU A 33 -3.49 -7.00 0.51
CA LEU A 33 -2.71 -7.60 1.60
C LEU A 33 -3.39 -7.43 2.95
N LYS A 34 -4.01 -6.26 3.20
CA LYS A 34 -4.83 -6.03 4.40
C LYS A 34 -6.01 -6.99 4.50
N ASP A 35 -6.66 -7.25 3.37
CA ASP A 35 -7.79 -8.19 3.29
C ASP A 35 -7.41 -9.61 3.74
N TYR A 36 -6.19 -10.03 3.42
CA TYR A 36 -5.60 -11.30 3.85
C TYR A 36 -4.94 -11.26 5.23
N GLY A 37 -4.96 -10.12 5.94
CA GLY A 37 -4.23 -9.95 7.20
C GLY A 37 -2.70 -10.03 7.05
N GLN A 38 -2.17 -9.77 5.86
CA GLN A 38 -0.75 -9.80 5.53
C GLN A 38 -0.12 -8.39 5.48
N GLU A 39 -0.63 -7.45 6.28
CA GLU A 39 -0.06 -6.10 6.38
C GLU A 39 1.38 -6.08 6.90
N ASP A 40 1.79 -7.12 7.64
CA ASP A 40 3.17 -7.35 8.09
C ASP A 40 4.21 -7.51 6.97
N VAL A 41 3.78 -7.75 5.72
CA VAL A 41 4.69 -7.80 4.56
C VAL A 41 5.49 -6.50 4.41
N PHE A 42 4.92 -5.37 4.83
CA PHE A 42 5.60 -4.07 4.81
C PHE A 42 6.23 -3.70 6.16
N ALA A 43 6.15 -4.54 7.20
CA ALA A 43 6.70 -4.24 8.52
C ALA A 43 8.23 -4.04 8.48
N LEU A 44 8.91 -4.76 7.59
CA LEU A 44 10.36 -4.66 7.39
C LEU A 44 10.72 -3.78 6.18
N TRP A 45 9.76 -3.07 5.59
CA TRP A 45 10.01 -2.29 4.37
C TRP A 45 11.15 -1.29 4.54
N GLU A 46 11.24 -0.63 5.70
CA GLU A 46 12.32 0.32 6.00
C GLU A 46 13.69 -0.36 6.15
N GLU A 47 13.72 -1.64 6.51
CA GLU A 47 14.94 -2.44 6.62
C GLU A 47 15.39 -3.05 5.28
N LEU A 48 14.49 -3.13 4.30
CA LEU A 48 14.81 -3.62 2.95
C LEU A 48 15.61 -2.59 2.15
N SER A 49 16.58 -3.10 1.38
CA SER A 49 17.32 -2.32 0.39
C SER A 49 16.41 -1.90 -0.77
N PRO A 50 16.76 -0.85 -1.55
CA PRO A 50 15.95 -0.42 -2.68
C PRO A 50 15.64 -1.52 -3.70
N GLU A 51 16.62 -2.40 -3.96
CA GLU A 51 16.46 -3.56 -4.85
C GLU A 51 15.47 -4.60 -4.29
N GLU A 52 15.51 -4.85 -2.98
CA GLU A 52 14.62 -5.80 -2.32
C GLU A 52 13.18 -5.28 -2.26
N ARG A 53 13.01 -3.96 -2.08
CA ARG A 53 11.71 -3.29 -2.15
C ARG A 53 11.08 -3.41 -3.53
N ASP A 54 11.87 -3.19 -4.58
CA ASP A 54 11.43 -3.30 -5.98
C ASP A 54 11.03 -4.75 -6.32
N LEU A 55 11.85 -5.71 -5.89
CA LEU A 55 11.54 -7.13 -6.01
C LEU A 55 10.25 -7.48 -5.27
N LEU A 56 10.09 -7.04 -4.01
CA LEU A 56 8.91 -7.32 -3.22
C LEU A 56 7.64 -6.76 -3.88
N VAL A 57 7.69 -5.53 -4.38
CA VAL A 57 6.57 -4.95 -5.14
C VAL A 57 6.26 -5.80 -6.37
N THR A 58 7.27 -6.14 -7.15
CA THR A 58 7.11 -6.93 -8.38
C THR A 58 6.50 -8.31 -8.09
N GLU A 59 6.96 -8.99 -7.04
CA GLU A 59 6.44 -10.31 -6.65
C GLU A 59 4.99 -10.23 -6.15
N ILE A 60 4.62 -9.19 -5.38
CA ILE A 60 3.24 -8.99 -4.93
C ILE A 60 2.35 -8.57 -6.12
N GLU A 61 2.85 -7.77 -7.06
CA GLU A 61 2.13 -7.41 -8.29
C GLU A 61 1.85 -8.63 -9.17
N ASN A 62 2.80 -9.57 -9.25
CA ASN A 62 2.64 -10.85 -9.92
C ASN A 62 1.77 -11.83 -9.14
N LEU A 63 1.55 -11.62 -7.85
CA LEU A 63 0.64 -12.41 -7.05
C LEU A 63 -0.81 -12.07 -7.45
N ASP A 64 -1.48 -13.06 -8.05
CA ASP A 64 -2.92 -12.98 -8.31
C ASP A 64 -3.68 -13.16 -7.00
N LEU A 65 -3.69 -12.09 -6.19
CA LEU A 65 -4.51 -12.00 -5.00
C LEU A 65 -5.85 -11.39 -5.40
N PRO A 66 -6.96 -12.15 -5.39
CA PRO A 66 -8.28 -11.55 -5.52
C PRO A 66 -8.57 -10.68 -4.29
N ARG A 67 -9.35 -9.61 -4.45
CA ARG A 67 -9.87 -8.89 -3.27
C ARG A 67 -10.93 -9.77 -2.62
N ILE A 68 -10.94 -9.88 -1.30
CA ILE A 68 -12.04 -10.54 -0.59
C ILE A 68 -13.13 -9.48 -0.37
N ASP A 69 -14.40 -9.87 -0.51
CA ASP A 69 -15.59 -9.02 -0.31
C ASP A 69 -16.24 -9.34 1.04
#